data_AF-A0A522LTR1-F1
#
_entry.id   AF-A0A522LTR1-F1
#
_cell.length_a   1.000
_cell.length_b   1.000
_cell.length_c   1.000
_cell.angle_alpha   90.00
_cell.angle_beta   90.00
_cell.angle_gamma   90.00
#
_symmetry.space_group_name_H-M   'P 1'
#
loop_
_entity.id
_entity.type
_entity.pdbx_description
1 polymer ?
#
loop_
_entity_poly.entity_id
_entity_poly.type
_entity_poly.pdbx_seq_one_letter_code
_entity_poly.pdbx_strand_id
1 'polypeptide(L)'
;MAKITLGTVGEFRMLGLTVPGIDTAQDPLAHIRLSADHALRLLLAIFEKQWKLDNAMQAKLLKVSSSTLRRYRARRSVPRRREQLQRIEDLLRCHKALCVIFSRYPEQADTWPMRRNSRLEPSPIAYAVQHGTGDVRQYLEAELAG
;
A
#
# COMPACT_ATOMS: atom_id res chain seq x y z
N MET A 1 -14.91 6.38 -8.03
CA MET A 1 -14.05 5.20 -7.77
C MET A 1 -12.60 5.56 -8.06
N ALA A 2 -11.73 5.46 -7.06
CA ALA A 2 -10.29 5.72 -7.21
C ALA A 2 -9.60 4.54 -7.92
N LYS A 3 -9.11 4.76 -9.13
CA LYS A 3 -8.33 3.78 -9.90
C LYS A 3 -6.84 4.10 -9.74
N ILE A 4 -6.08 3.16 -9.18
CA ILE A 4 -4.62 3.19 -9.28
C ILE A 4 -4.27 2.42 -10.57
N THR A 5 -3.23 2.79 -11.29
CA THR A 5 -2.79 2.03 -12.48
C THR A 5 -1.29 2.21 -12.67
N LEU A 6 -0.58 1.11 -12.87
CA LEU A 6 0.82 1.11 -13.25
C LEU A 6 1.01 1.80 -14.61
N GLY A 7 1.85 2.83 -14.66
CA GLY A 7 2.30 3.45 -15.91
C GLY A 7 3.39 2.63 -16.62
N THR A 8 3.80 3.08 -17.79
CA THR A 8 4.67 2.34 -18.71
C THR A 8 6.12 2.18 -18.22
N VAL A 9 6.62 3.03 -17.33
CA VAL A 9 7.96 2.89 -16.72
C VAL A 9 8.01 3.56 -15.35
N GLY A 10 8.00 2.80 -14.24
CA GLY A 10 8.33 3.32 -12.89
C GLY A 10 7.40 4.37 -12.28
N GLU A 11 6.25 4.64 -12.91
CA GLU A 11 5.27 5.66 -12.51
C GLU A 11 3.99 5.01 -11.97
N PHE A 12 3.52 5.46 -10.80
CA PHE A 12 2.21 5.11 -10.28
C PHE A 12 1.22 6.23 -10.61
N ARG A 13 0.11 5.90 -11.30
CA ARG A 13 -1.04 6.82 -11.43
C ARG A 13 -2.03 6.49 -10.33
N MET A 14 -2.29 7.41 -9.40
CA MET A 14 -3.30 7.23 -8.34
C MET A 14 -4.42 8.27 -8.46
N LEU A 15 -5.68 7.82 -8.41
CA LEU A 15 -6.85 8.69 -8.26
C LEU A 15 -7.24 8.81 -6.78
N GLY A 16 -7.60 10.01 -6.31
CA GLY A 16 -8.37 10.22 -5.07
C GLY A 16 -7.64 10.16 -3.73
N LEU A 17 -6.32 10.37 -3.66
CA LEU A 17 -5.57 10.50 -2.40
C LEU A 17 -5.13 11.96 -2.19
N THR A 18 -5.63 12.64 -1.17
CA THR A 18 -5.08 13.93 -0.75
C THR A 18 -3.74 13.68 -0.06
N VAL A 19 -2.63 14.09 -0.69
CA VAL A 19 -1.28 14.03 -0.10
C VAL A 19 -0.93 15.42 0.44
N PRO A 20 -0.57 15.58 1.72
CA PRO A 20 -0.14 16.87 2.26
C PRO A 20 1.06 17.43 1.47
N GLY A 21 0.91 18.63 0.91
CA GLY A 21 1.94 19.30 0.11
C GLY A 21 1.87 19.06 -1.40
N ILE A 22 0.85 18.36 -1.90
CA ILE A 22 0.51 18.32 -3.34
C ILE A 22 -0.79 19.10 -3.51
N ASP A 23 -0.74 20.19 -4.27
CA ASP A 23 -1.89 21.05 -4.51
C ASP A 23 -2.92 20.31 -5.39
N THR A 24 -3.94 19.75 -4.75
CA THR A 24 -5.03 19.01 -5.40
C THR A 24 -6.13 19.93 -5.92
N ALA A 25 -5.95 21.26 -5.86
CA ALA A 25 -7.01 22.23 -6.11
C ALA A 25 -7.49 22.31 -7.58
N GLN A 26 -6.80 21.70 -8.54
CA GLN A 26 -7.04 21.99 -9.95
C GLN A 26 -7.78 20.92 -10.75
N ASP A 27 -7.88 19.67 -10.28
CA ASP A 27 -8.66 18.63 -10.97
C ASP A 27 -8.98 17.42 -10.05
N PRO A 28 -10.25 17.16 -9.69
CA PRO A 28 -10.65 16.00 -8.87
C PRO A 28 -10.44 14.63 -9.58
N LEU A 29 -10.09 14.62 -10.87
CA LEU A 29 -9.71 13.46 -11.67
C LEU A 29 -8.21 13.41 -12.01
N ALA A 30 -7.40 14.38 -11.57
CA ALA A 30 -5.97 14.36 -11.85
C ALA A 30 -5.28 13.18 -11.17
N HIS A 31 -4.60 12.37 -11.99
CA HIS A 31 -3.72 11.31 -11.51
C HIS A 31 -2.55 11.95 -10.76
N ILE A 32 -2.44 11.73 -9.45
CA ILE A 32 -1.20 12.03 -8.75
C ILE A 32 -0.17 11.05 -9.28
N ARG A 33 0.80 11.56 -10.04
CA ARG A 33 1.98 10.82 -10.47
C ARG A 33 2.93 10.74 -9.28
N LEU A 34 2.94 9.60 -8.61
CA LEU A 34 3.94 9.33 -7.57
C LEU A 34 5.09 8.56 -8.21
N SER A 35 6.31 9.09 -8.07
CA SER A 35 7.50 8.33 -8.41
C SER A 35 7.56 7.06 -7.56
N ALA A 36 8.15 5.99 -8.08
CA ALA A 36 8.25 4.75 -7.32
C ALA A 36 8.93 4.92 -5.96
N ASP A 37 9.91 5.83 -5.87
CA ASP A 37 10.53 6.20 -4.59
C ASP A 37 9.56 6.86 -3.62
N HIS A 38 8.71 7.75 -4.12
CA HIS A 38 7.71 8.39 -3.27
C HIS A 38 6.66 7.38 -2.79
N ALA A 39 6.14 6.55 -3.68
CA ALA A 39 5.18 5.50 -3.33
C ALA A 39 5.75 4.53 -2.28
N LEU A 40 7.00 4.11 -2.44
CA LEU A 40 7.68 3.27 -1.46
C LEU A 40 7.84 3.96 -0.11
N ARG A 41 8.21 5.25 -0.09
CA ARG A 41 8.33 6.00 1.18
C ARG A 41 7.01 6.11 1.92
N LEU A 42 5.92 6.40 1.21
CA LEU A 42 4.58 6.43 1.79
C LEU A 42 4.22 5.07 2.37
N LEU A 43 4.44 4.00 1.61
CA LEU A 43 4.17 2.64 2.05
C LEU A 43 4.98 2.26 3.30
N LEU A 44 6.26 2.59 3.35
CA LEU A 44 7.10 2.34 4.53
C LEU A 44 6.62 3.13 5.75
N ALA A 45 6.16 4.37 5.56
CA ALA A 45 5.58 5.16 6.65
C ALA A 45 4.26 4.56 7.16
N ILE A 46 3.40 4.04 6.27
CA ILE A 46 2.17 3.31 6.63
C ILE A 46 2.51 2.07 7.46
N PHE A 47 3.45 1.26 6.98
CA PHE A 47 3.89 0.05 7.70
C PHE A 47 4.36 0.34 9.11
N GLU A 48 5.17 1.39 9.27
CA GLU A 48 5.76 1.75 10.56
C GLU A 48 4.76 2.44 11.48
N LYS A 49 4.03 3.43 10.98
CA LYS A 49 3.24 4.34 11.82
C LYS A 49 1.83 3.86 12.06
N GLN A 50 1.21 3.21 11.08
CA GLN A 50 -0.19 2.81 11.14
C GLN A 50 -0.30 1.32 11.46
N TRP A 51 0.30 0.47 10.63
CA TRP A 51 0.20 -0.98 10.78
C TRP A 51 1.16 -1.56 11.83
N LYS A 52 2.09 -0.75 12.33
CA LYS A 52 3.09 -1.08 13.36
C LYS A 52 3.87 -2.37 13.07
N LEU A 53 4.20 -2.59 11.79
CA LEU A 53 4.91 -3.78 11.34
C LEU A 53 6.40 -3.71 11.69
N ASP A 54 6.97 -4.81 12.18
CA ASP A 54 8.42 -4.94 12.34
C ASP A 54 9.15 -5.03 10.99
N ASN A 55 10.47 -4.88 11.02
CA ASN A 55 11.29 -4.88 9.80
C ASN A 55 11.25 -6.20 9.04
N ALA A 56 11.12 -7.33 9.75
CA ALA A 56 11.08 -8.64 9.12
C ALA A 56 9.77 -8.83 8.36
N MET A 57 8.66 -8.40 8.93
CA MET A 57 7.34 -8.43 8.32
C MET A 57 7.27 -7.49 7.11
N GLN A 58 7.81 -6.28 7.23
CA GLN A 58 7.90 -5.34 6.11
C GLN A 58 8.69 -5.92 4.93
N ALA A 59 9.85 -6.55 5.20
CA ALA A 59 10.67 -7.18 4.19
C ALA A 59 9.94 -8.35 3.50
N LYS A 60 9.26 -9.19 4.28
CA LYS A 60 8.42 -10.30 3.79
C LYS A 60 7.27 -9.79 2.92
N LEU A 61 6.55 -8.76 3.38
CA LEU A 61 5.43 -8.16 2.64
C LEU A 61 5.87 -7.65 1.26
N LEU A 62 7.03 -7.01 1.21
CA LEU A 62 7.63 -6.46 0.00
C LEU A 62 8.37 -7.51 -0.85
N LYS A 63 8.53 -8.74 -0.35
CA LYS A 63 9.36 -9.80 -0.96
C LYS A 63 10.78 -9.32 -1.26
N VAL A 64 11.41 -8.66 -0.29
CA VAL A 64 12.80 -8.19 -0.40
C VAL A 64 13.65 -8.70 0.76
N SER A 65 14.97 -8.70 0.57
CA SER A 65 15.90 -8.96 1.67
C SER A 65 15.90 -7.82 2.69
N SER A 66 16.32 -8.12 3.92
CA SER A 66 16.55 -7.11 4.97
C SER A 66 17.56 -6.05 4.54
N SER A 67 18.59 -6.44 3.77
CA SER A 67 19.59 -5.53 3.20
C SER A 67 18.98 -4.56 2.18
N THR A 68 18.05 -5.05 1.36
CA THR A 68 17.31 -4.22 0.39
C THR A 68 16.37 -3.26 1.11
N LEU A 69 15.63 -3.73 2.12
CA LEU A 69 14.78 -2.87 2.95
C LEU A 69 15.60 -1.75 3.63
N ARG A 70 16.79 -2.08 4.15
CA ARG A 70 17.69 -1.07 4.73
C ARG A 70 18.12 -0.03 3.69
N ARG A 71 18.43 -0.44 2.46
CA ARG A 71 18.79 0.48 1.36
C ARG A 71 17.62 1.38 0.96
N TYR A 72 16.40 0.83 0.91
CA TYR A 72 15.18 1.61 0.67
C TYR A 72 14.99 2.71 1.72
N ARG A 73 15.15 2.39 3.00
CA ARG A 73 15.08 3.39 4.09
C ARG A 73 16.19 4.44 4.02
N ALA A 74 17.39 4.02 3.64
CA ALA A 74 18.52 4.92 3.42
C ALA A 74 18.40 5.76 2.13
N ARG A 75 17.25 5.71 1.42
CA ARG A 75 17.00 6.43 0.16
C ARG A 75 18.03 6.14 -0.93
N ARG A 76 18.66 4.96 -0.87
CA ARG A 76 19.60 4.53 -1.91
C ARG A 76 18.80 4.00 -3.10
N SER A 77 19.18 4.42 -4.30
CA SER A 77 18.57 3.91 -5.54
C SER A 77 18.87 2.41 -5.65
N VAL A 78 17.83 1.60 -5.59
CA VAL A 78 17.89 0.17 -5.82
C VAL A 78 16.91 -0.14 -6.97
N PRO A 79 17.37 -0.78 -8.05
CA PRO A 79 16.50 -1.18 -9.14
C PRO A 79 15.32 -2.00 -8.63
N ARG A 80 14.12 -1.66 -9.10
CA ARG A 80 12.89 -2.38 -8.77
C ARG A 80 12.36 -3.10 -9.98
N ARG A 81 12.01 -4.37 -9.80
CA ARG A 81 11.35 -5.17 -10.82
C ARG A 81 9.86 -4.81 -10.90
N ARG A 82 9.22 -5.13 -12.02
CA ARG A 82 7.79 -4.87 -12.24
C ARG A 82 6.92 -5.47 -11.15
N GLU A 83 7.24 -6.68 -10.68
CA GLU A 83 6.50 -7.37 -9.63
C GLU A 83 6.58 -6.62 -8.29
N GLN A 84 7.72 -6.00 -8.00
CA GLN A 84 7.89 -5.19 -6.78
C GLN A 84 7.09 -3.89 -6.87
N LEU A 85 7.04 -3.28 -8.06
CA LEU A 85 6.20 -2.10 -8.27
C LEU A 85 4.72 -2.45 -8.15
N GLN A 86 4.26 -3.53 -8.78
CA GLN A 86 2.87 -4.00 -8.64
C GLN A 86 2.50 -4.27 -7.17
N ARG A 87 3.41 -4.89 -6.42
CA ARG A 87 3.20 -5.17 -5.00
C ARG A 87 3.09 -3.90 -4.15
N ILE A 88 3.91 -2.89 -4.43
CA ILE A 88 3.79 -1.57 -3.80
C ILE A 88 2.42 -0.95 -4.14
N GLU A 89 2.00 -1.07 -5.40
CA GLU A 89 0.68 -0.62 -5.85
C GLU A 89 -0.44 -1.25 -5.04
N ASP A 90 -0.46 -2.59 -4.98
CA ASP A 90 -1.52 -3.35 -4.35
C ASP A 90 -1.66 -2.97 -2.88
N LEU A 91 -0.53 -2.83 -2.18
CA LEU A 91 -0.53 -2.49 -0.76
C LEU A 91 -1.02 -1.06 -0.50
N LEU A 92 -0.66 -0.11 -1.37
CA LEU A 92 -1.18 1.25 -1.28
C LEU A 92 -2.69 1.29 -1.60
N ARG A 93 -3.17 0.47 -2.56
CA ARG A 93 -4.61 0.31 -2.81
C ARG A 93 -5.33 -0.26 -1.60
N CYS A 94 -4.79 -1.31 -0.96
CA CYS A 94 -5.37 -1.87 0.25
C CYS A 94 -5.48 -0.82 1.35
N HIS A 95 -4.41 -0.06 1.60
CA HIS A 95 -4.44 1.02 2.59
C HIS A 95 -5.53 2.05 2.27
N LYS A 96 -5.61 2.50 1.01
CA LYS A 96 -6.63 3.46 0.58
C LYS A 96 -8.05 2.90 0.74
N ALA A 97 -8.27 1.64 0.37
CA ALA A 97 -9.56 0.99 0.54
C ALA A 97 -9.98 0.97 2.01
N LEU A 98 -9.07 0.64 2.92
CA LEU A 98 -9.31 0.68 4.36
C LEU A 98 -9.69 2.07 4.85
N CYS A 99 -9.01 3.13 4.38
CA CYS A 99 -9.37 4.51 4.74
C CYS A 99 -10.77 4.91 4.25
N VAL A 100 -11.26 4.32 3.16
CA VAL A 100 -12.61 4.58 2.64
C VAL A 100 -13.64 3.80 3.47
N ILE A 101 -13.43 2.50 3.64
CA ILE A 101 -14.30 1.60 4.43
C ILE A 101 -14.47 2.14 5.85
N PHE A 102 -13.36 2.49 6.50
CA PHE A 102 -13.35 2.99 7.87
C PHE A 102 -13.23 4.52 7.95
N SER A 103 -13.83 5.24 7.00
CA SER A 103 -13.76 6.71 6.94
C SER A 103 -14.25 7.40 8.21
N ARG A 104 -15.22 6.81 8.93
CA ARG A 104 -15.73 7.31 10.22
C ARG A 104 -14.87 6.92 11.42
N TYR A 105 -14.03 5.90 11.28
CA TYR A 105 -13.23 5.29 12.36
C TYR A 105 -11.81 4.99 11.87
N PRO A 106 -10.97 6.01 11.59
CA PRO A 106 -9.66 5.83 10.97
C PRO A 106 -8.72 4.87 11.71
N GLU A 107 -8.84 4.79 13.04
CA GLU A 107 -8.09 3.85 13.88
C GLU A 107 -8.37 2.37 13.55
N GLN A 108 -9.56 2.09 13.00
CA GLN A 108 -9.89 0.75 12.52
C GLN A 108 -9.12 0.43 11.25
N ALA A 109 -8.91 1.39 10.34
CA ALA A 109 -8.09 1.18 9.14
C ALA A 109 -6.63 0.82 9.49
N ASP A 110 -6.10 1.43 10.56
CA ASP A 110 -4.73 1.21 11.01
C ASP A 110 -4.54 -0.17 11.67
N THR A 111 -5.54 -0.62 12.43
CA THR A 111 -5.48 -1.87 13.20
C THR A 111 -5.99 -3.09 12.42
N TRP A 112 -6.89 -2.91 11.46
CA TRP A 112 -7.51 -3.98 10.67
C TRP A 112 -6.51 -4.97 10.04
N PRO A 113 -5.37 -4.54 9.45
CA PRO A 113 -4.43 -5.47 8.82
C PRO A 113 -3.82 -6.49 9.78
N MET A 114 -3.80 -6.18 11.08
CA MET A 114 -3.26 -7.03 12.14
C MET A 114 -4.36 -7.78 12.90
N ARG A 115 -5.62 -7.40 12.75
CA ARG A 115 -6.75 -8.08 13.39
C ARG A 115 -6.99 -9.45 12.76
N ARG A 116 -7.51 -10.37 13.55
CA ARG A 116 -7.96 -11.68 13.04
C ARG A 116 -9.10 -11.47 12.04
N ASN A 117 -9.01 -12.14 10.91
CA ASN A 117 -10.03 -12.12 9.87
C ASN A 117 -10.27 -13.57 9.42
N SER A 118 -11.50 -14.08 9.56
CA SER A 118 -11.85 -15.47 9.25
C SER A 118 -11.70 -15.84 7.77
N ARG A 119 -11.75 -14.86 6.87
CA ARG A 119 -11.52 -15.05 5.43
C ARG A 119 -10.05 -14.90 5.04
N LEU A 120 -9.26 -14.22 5.88
CA LEU A 120 -7.84 -13.93 5.66
C LEU A 120 -7.05 -14.32 6.92
N GLU A 121 -7.10 -15.60 7.28
CA GLU A 121 -6.46 -16.09 8.50
C GLU A 121 -4.93 -16.20 8.36
N PRO A 122 -4.17 -16.04 9.47
CA PRO A 122 -4.64 -15.64 10.80
C PRO A 122 -4.91 -14.12 10.92
N SER A 123 -4.32 -13.31 10.04
CA SER A 123 -4.63 -11.89 9.85
C SER A 123 -4.37 -11.51 8.39
N PRO A 124 -4.97 -10.42 7.87
CA PRO A 124 -4.77 -9.99 6.48
C PRO A 124 -3.29 -9.80 6.11
N ILE A 125 -2.46 -9.30 7.02
CA ILE A 125 -1.01 -9.14 6.81
C ILE A 125 -0.30 -10.49 6.75
N ALA A 126 -0.59 -11.39 7.69
CA ALA A 126 0.02 -12.72 7.72
C ALA A 126 -0.37 -13.52 6.47
N TYR A 127 -1.63 -13.42 6.06
CA TYR A 127 -2.14 -13.99 4.81
C TYR A 127 -1.40 -13.42 3.60
N ALA A 128 -1.28 -12.08 3.52
CA ALA A 128 -0.60 -11.41 2.40
C ALA A 128 0.88 -11.80 2.25
N VAL A 129 1.54 -12.15 3.35
CA VAL A 129 2.91 -12.66 3.34
C VAL A 129 2.99 -14.06 2.73
N GLN A 130 2.04 -14.92 3.06
CA GLN A 130 2.05 -16.33 2.65
C GLN A 130 1.53 -16.50 1.22
N HIS A 131 0.40 -15.86 0.89
CA HIS A 131 -0.32 -16.08 -0.36
C HIS A 131 -0.15 -14.94 -1.37
N GLY A 132 0.24 -13.76 -0.89
CA GLY A 132 0.39 -12.56 -1.72
C GLY A 132 -0.70 -11.52 -1.47
N THR A 133 -0.53 -10.35 -2.07
CA THR A 133 -1.36 -9.16 -1.83
C THR A 133 -2.63 -9.11 -2.66
N GLY A 134 -2.73 -9.96 -3.70
CA GLY A 134 -3.84 -9.96 -4.64
C GLY A 134 -5.19 -10.25 -4.00
N ASP A 135 -5.27 -11.30 -3.18
CA ASP A 135 -6.52 -11.74 -2.58
C ASP A 135 -7.01 -10.77 -1.50
N VAL A 136 -6.09 -10.20 -0.72
CA VAL A 136 -6.42 -9.14 0.26
C VAL A 136 -6.96 -7.90 -0.45
N ARG A 137 -6.38 -7.52 -1.58
CA ARG A 137 -6.88 -6.42 -2.41
C ARG A 137 -8.27 -6.73 -2.95
N GLN A 138 -8.47 -7.91 -3.53
CA GLN A 138 -9.76 -8.32 -4.08
C GLN A 138 -10.84 -8.39 -3.00
N TYR A 139 -10.49 -8.87 -1.81
CA TYR A 139 -11.37 -8.85 -0.65
C TYR A 139 -11.84 -7.43 -0.32
N LEU A 140 -10.91 -6.48 -0.19
CA LEU A 140 -11.25 -5.09 0.13
C LEU A 140 -12.01 -4.38 -1.01
N GLU A 141 -11.72 -4.71 -2.26
CA GLU A 141 -12.48 -4.19 -3.42
C GLU A 141 -13.93 -4.68 -3.43
N ALA A 142 -14.17 -5.95 -3.03
CA ALA A 142 -15.52 -6.48 -2.88
C ALA A 142 -16.29 -5.79 -1.74
N GLU A 143 -15.62 -5.54 -0.59
CA GLU A 143 -16.20 -4.80 0.53
C GLU A 143 -16.52 -3.33 0.19
N LEU A 144 -15.81 -2.73 -0.78
CA LEU A 144 -16.10 -1.37 -1.28
C LEU A 144 -17.27 -1.31 -2.26
N ALA A 145 -17.62 -2.43 -2.90
CA ALA A 145 -18.66 -2.51 -3.91
C ALA A 145 -20.05 -2.87 -3.35
N GLY A 146 -20.09 -3.41 -2.12
CA GLY A 146 -21.32 -3.65 -1.36
C GLY A 146 -21.75 -2.43 -0.57
#